data_AF-A0A2T0S5W2-F1
#
_entry.id   AF-A0A2T0S5W2-F1
#
_cell.length_a   1.000
_cell.length_b   1.000
_cell.length_c   1.000
_cell.angle_alpha   90.00
_cell.angle_beta   90.00
_cell.angle_gamma   90.00
#
_symmetry.space_group_name_H-M   'P 1'
#
loop_
_entity.id
_entity.type
_entity.pdbx_description
1 polymer ?
#
loop_
_entity_poly.entity_id
_entity_poly.type
_entity_poly.pdbx_seq_one_letter_code
_entity_poly.pdbx_strand_id
1 'polypeptide(L)'
;MWTGYEEALVRYGLDMCDVWVAAGRADTTAATMRADVAAARALTVIRTQPELAAAGELPPWLGDDALHLSHRSALVRKDPDFYRPLFGDIPADLPYVWPASDRT
;
A
#
# COMPACT_ATOMS: atom_id res chain seq x y z
N MET A 1 -8.22 -4.21 -5.79
CA MET A 1 -7.09 -3.30 -5.57
C MET A 1 -5.76 -3.86 -6.10
N TRP A 2 -5.16 -4.93 -5.54
CA TRP A 2 -3.80 -5.38 -5.89
C TRP A 2 -3.68 -6.50 -6.94
N THR A 3 -4.78 -7.08 -7.40
CA THR A 3 -4.77 -8.17 -8.39
C THR A 3 -3.90 -7.81 -9.60
N GLY A 4 -2.97 -8.68 -9.99
CA GLY A 4 -2.04 -8.44 -11.09
C GLY A 4 -0.88 -7.49 -10.80
N TYR A 5 -0.77 -6.98 -9.57
CA TYR A 5 0.31 -6.12 -9.07
C TYR A 5 1.01 -6.75 -7.86
N GLU A 6 1.13 -8.08 -7.82
CA GLU A 6 1.67 -8.80 -6.67
C GLU A 6 3.12 -8.42 -6.35
N GLU A 7 3.94 -8.14 -7.36
CA GLU A 7 5.31 -7.64 -7.14
C GLU A 7 5.30 -6.29 -6.41
N ALA A 8 4.43 -5.36 -6.83
CA ALA A 8 4.31 -4.05 -6.20
C ALA A 8 3.77 -4.16 -4.77
N LEU A 9 2.83 -5.09 -4.52
CA LEU A 9 2.35 -5.39 -3.17
C LEU A 9 3.50 -5.89 -2.28
N VAL A 10 4.33 -6.80 -2.78
CA VAL A 10 5.49 -7.30 -2.03
C VAL A 10 6.54 -6.21 -1.84
N ARG A 11 6.83 -5.39 -2.85
CA ARG A 11 7.76 -4.25 -2.71
C ARG A 11 7.31 -3.33 -1.58
N TYR A 12 6.03 -2.92 -1.60
CA TYR A 12 5.46 -2.11 -0.52
C TYR A 12 5.66 -2.77 0.85
N GLY A 13 5.36 -4.06 0.97
CA GLY A 13 5.57 -4.81 2.21
C GLY A 13 7.04 -4.82 2.66
N LEU A 14 7.97 -5.04 1.74
CA LEU A 14 9.40 -5.03 2.02
C LEU A 14 9.89 -3.64 2.47
N ASP A 15 9.39 -2.55 1.89
CA ASP A 15 9.71 -1.19 2.36
C ASP A 15 9.26 -0.98 3.81
N MET A 16 8.10 -1.50 4.19
CA MET A 16 7.63 -1.45 5.57
C MET A 16 8.52 -2.29 6.51
N CYS A 17 8.94 -3.48 6.08
CA CYS A 17 9.88 -4.33 6.83
C CYS A 17 11.22 -3.62 7.05
N ASP A 18 11.76 -2.97 6.02
CA ASP A 18 13.04 -2.27 6.08
C ASP A 18 12.98 -1.13 7.13
N VAL A 19 11.90 -0.33 7.12
CA VAL A 19 11.66 0.71 8.15
C VAL A 19 11.46 0.10 9.55
N TRP A 20 10.75 -1.02 9.64
CA TRP A 20 10.50 -1.71 10.91
C TRP A 20 11.79 -2.21 11.56
N VAL A 21 12.66 -2.85 10.78
CA VAL A 21 13.96 -3.36 11.23
C VAL A 21 14.91 -2.21 11.55
N ALA A 22 14.93 -1.15 10.74
CA ALA A 22 15.75 0.04 11.00
C ALA A 22 15.42 0.68 12.36
N ALA A 23 14.19 0.52 12.84
CA ALA A 23 13.75 0.98 14.15
C ALA A 23 13.99 -0.05 15.29
N GLY A 24 14.85 -1.04 15.07
CA GLY A 24 15.39 -1.96 16.10
C GLY A 24 14.52 -3.17 16.43
N ARG A 25 13.56 -3.51 15.57
CA ARG A 25 12.60 -4.61 15.82
C ARG A 25 12.87 -5.80 14.90
N ALA A 26 12.51 -7.00 15.37
CA ALA A 26 12.62 -8.21 14.56
C ALA A 26 11.53 -8.23 13.48
N ASP A 27 11.91 -8.59 12.25
CA ASP A 27 10.97 -8.86 11.16
C ASP A 27 10.67 -10.37 11.07
N THR A 28 9.39 -10.68 10.85
CA THR A 28 8.89 -12.04 10.67
C THR A 28 8.11 -12.21 9.36
N THR A 29 8.08 -11.18 8.51
CA THR A 29 7.16 -11.10 7.37
C THR A 29 7.85 -11.05 6.01
N ALA A 30 9.04 -10.44 5.88
CA ALA A 30 9.70 -10.29 4.57
C ALA A 30 10.02 -11.64 3.92
N ALA A 31 10.48 -12.61 4.70
CA ALA A 31 10.81 -13.95 4.20
C ALA A 31 9.58 -14.65 3.62
N THR A 32 8.43 -14.58 4.31
CA THR A 32 7.16 -15.16 3.85
C THR A 32 6.67 -14.47 2.57
N MET A 33 6.68 -13.14 2.52
CA MET A 33 6.25 -12.40 1.31
C MET A 33 7.10 -12.78 0.08
N ARG A 34 8.41 -12.93 0.24
CA ARG A 34 9.31 -13.37 -0.83
C ARG A 34 9.06 -14.81 -1.26
N ALA A 35 8.86 -15.71 -0.31
CA ALA A 35 8.56 -17.12 -0.61
C ALA A 35 7.24 -17.27 -1.36
N ASP A 36 6.19 -16.57 -0.91
CA ASP A 36 4.86 -16.64 -1.49
C ASP A 36 4.82 -16.11 -2.93
N VAL A 37 5.45 -14.96 -3.20
CA VAL A 37 5.47 -14.40 -4.57
C VAL A 37 6.37 -15.21 -5.51
N ALA A 38 7.46 -15.79 -5.00
CA ALA A 38 8.28 -16.71 -5.77
C ALA A 38 7.46 -17.96 -6.15
N ALA A 39 6.68 -18.53 -5.23
CA ALA A 39 5.84 -19.69 -5.51
C ALA A 39 4.67 -19.35 -6.45
N ALA A 40 4.01 -18.21 -6.26
CA ALA A 40 2.79 -17.85 -6.99
C ALA A 40 3.03 -17.20 -8.36
N ARG A 41 4.20 -16.57 -8.55
CA ARG A 41 4.51 -15.74 -9.74
C ARG A 41 5.90 -15.99 -10.33
N ALA A 42 6.69 -16.91 -9.76
CA ALA A 42 8.08 -17.15 -10.15
C ALA A 42 8.99 -15.91 -10.06
N LEU A 43 8.64 -14.94 -9.20
CA LEU A 43 9.41 -13.73 -8.98
C LEU A 43 10.42 -13.93 -7.86
N THR A 44 11.71 -13.96 -8.20
CA THR A 44 12.82 -14.11 -7.24
C THR A 44 13.53 -12.80 -6.94
N VAL A 45 13.38 -11.80 -7.80
CA VAL A 45 13.87 -10.43 -7.63
C VAL A 45 12.66 -9.51 -7.58
N ILE A 46 12.61 -8.66 -6.56
CA ILE A 46 11.54 -7.67 -6.39
C ILE A 46 12.14 -6.30 -6.69
N ARG A 47 11.64 -5.67 -7.74
CA ARG A 47 12.11 -4.36 -8.19
C ARG A 47 11.78 -3.26 -7.19
N THR A 48 12.53 -2.17 -7.29
CA THR A 48 12.24 -0.93 -6.56
C THR A 48 10.96 -0.28 -7.07
N GLN A 49 10.31 0.54 -6.25
CA GLN A 49 9.12 1.27 -6.70
C GLN A 49 9.36 2.15 -7.94
N PRO A 50 10.49 2.87 -8.09
CA PRO A 50 10.79 3.61 -9.32
C PRO A 50 10.89 2.74 -10.57
N GLU A 51 11.49 1.55 -10.47
CA GLU A 51 11.57 0.61 -11.60
C GLU A 51 10.18 0.08 -11.99
N LEU A 52 9.34 -0.25 -11.00
CA LEU A 52 7.95 -0.64 -11.24
C LEU A 52 7.13 0.50 -11.85
N ALA A 53 7.34 1.74 -11.40
CA ALA A 53 6.69 2.92 -11.97
C ALA A 53 7.07 3.12 -13.44
N ALA A 54 8.37 3.03 -13.76
CA ALA A 54 8.88 3.16 -15.12
C ALA A 54 8.33 2.06 -16.06
N ALA A 55 8.04 0.89 -15.52
CA ALA A 55 7.45 -0.24 -16.25
C ALA A 55 5.91 -0.22 -16.31
N GLY A 56 5.23 0.74 -15.67
CA GLY A 56 3.76 0.77 -15.60
C GLY A 56 3.17 -0.37 -14.76
N GLU A 57 3.92 -0.85 -13.77
CA GLU A 57 3.57 -1.96 -12.88
C GLU A 57 3.27 -1.51 -11.45
N LEU A 58 2.91 -0.24 -11.30
CA LEU A 58 2.23 0.24 -10.12
C LEU A 58 0.73 0.32 -10.39
N PRO A 59 -0.10 0.01 -9.40
CA PRO A 59 -1.54 0.05 -9.58
C PRO A 59 -2.05 1.48 -9.81
N PRO A 60 -3.10 1.67 -10.63
CA PRO A 60 -3.58 3.00 -11.04
C PRO A 60 -4.17 3.83 -9.89
N TRP A 61 -4.60 3.16 -8.81
CA TRP A 61 -5.11 3.85 -7.63
C TRP A 61 -4.00 4.48 -6.77
N LEU A 62 -2.73 4.16 -7.03
CA LEU A 62 -1.61 4.76 -6.29
C LEU A 62 -1.44 6.22 -6.71
N GLY A 63 -1.87 7.12 -5.84
CA GLY A 63 -1.91 8.56 -6.12
C GLY A 63 -3.30 9.08 -6.48
N ASP A 64 -4.32 8.23 -6.47
CA ASP A 64 -5.72 8.66 -6.68
C ASP A 64 -6.24 9.46 -5.47
N ASP A 65 -6.52 10.74 -5.70
CA ASP A 65 -7.00 11.66 -4.66
C ASP A 65 -8.35 11.23 -4.06
N ALA A 66 -9.26 10.66 -4.85
CA ALA A 66 -10.56 10.22 -4.35
C ALA A 66 -10.41 9.03 -3.38
N LEU A 67 -9.50 8.11 -3.70
CA LEU A 67 -9.12 7.05 -2.78
C LEU A 67 -8.53 7.62 -1.49
N HIS A 68 -7.50 8.45 -1.59
CA HIS A 68 -6.80 8.99 -0.42
C HIS A 68 -7.74 9.81 0.48
N LEU A 69 -8.59 10.63 -0.13
CA LEU A 69 -9.54 11.46 0.59
C LEU A 69 -10.59 10.63 1.35
N SER A 70 -11.14 9.58 0.72
CA SER A 70 -12.12 8.71 1.38
C SER A 70 -11.52 7.92 2.55
N HIS A 71 -10.24 7.50 2.44
CA HIS A 71 -9.54 6.82 3.53
C HIS A 71 -9.21 7.77 4.68
N ARG A 72 -8.76 9.00 4.39
CA ARG A 72 -8.57 10.04 5.42
C ARG A 72 -9.88 10.37 6.13
N SER A 73 -10.98 10.52 5.40
CA SER A 73 -12.32 10.71 5.97
C SER A 73 -12.71 9.56 6.91
N ALA A 74 -12.45 8.31 6.52
CA ALA A 74 -12.70 7.15 7.38
C ALA A 74 -11.83 7.15 8.66
N LEU A 75 -10.59 7.60 8.58
CA LEU A 75 -9.71 7.77 9.75
C LEU A 75 -10.22 8.88 10.68
N VAL A 76 -10.60 10.05 10.14
CA VAL A 76 -11.22 11.14 10.94
C VAL A 76 -12.52 10.67 11.62
N ARG A 77 -13.32 9.84 10.94
CA ARG A 77 -14.52 9.23 11.54
C ARG A 77 -14.20 8.31 12.72
N LYS A 78 -13.07 7.60 12.63
CA LYS A 78 -12.63 6.62 13.62
C LYS A 78 -12.04 7.27 14.86
N ASP A 79 -11.22 8.30 14.69
CA ASP A 79 -10.55 9.03 15.77
C ASP A 79 -10.30 10.51 15.37
N PRO A 80 -11.30 11.39 15.55
CA PRO A 80 -11.20 12.76 15.10
C PRO A 80 -10.13 13.56 15.84
N ASP A 81 -9.92 13.31 17.13
CA ASP A 81 -8.95 14.04 17.95
C ASP A 81 -7.52 13.76 17.48
N PHE A 82 -7.23 12.53 17.05
CA PHE A 82 -5.94 12.17 16.49
C PHE A 82 -5.75 12.65 15.04
N TYR A 83 -6.75 12.47 14.17
CA TYR A 83 -6.58 12.67 12.72
C TYR A 83 -6.89 14.08 12.22
N ARG A 84 -7.72 14.89 12.89
CA ARG A 84 -7.97 16.29 12.45
C ARG A 84 -6.72 17.16 12.48
N PRO A 85 -5.80 17.06 13.45
CA PRO A 85 -4.52 17.79 13.38
C PRO A 85 -3.66 17.43 12.15
N LEU A 86 -3.81 16.22 11.61
CA LEU A 86 -3.05 15.73 10.46
C LEU A 86 -3.73 16.03 9.11
N PHE A 87 -5.06 16.00 9.07
CA PHE A 87 -5.84 16.07 7.84
C PHE A 87 -6.73 17.32 7.71
N GLY A 88 -6.81 18.15 8.75
CA GLY A 88 -7.64 19.34 8.78
C GLY A 88 -9.13 19.03 8.85
N ASP A 89 -9.93 19.84 8.15
CA ASP A 89 -11.39 19.85 8.23
C ASP A 89 -12.08 18.91 7.23
N ILE A 90 -11.39 17.85 6.77
CA ILE A 90 -12.00 16.85 5.88
C ILE A 90 -13.30 16.31 6.52
N PRO A 91 -14.42 16.25 5.77
CA PRO A 91 -15.67 15.69 6.28
C PRO A 91 -15.47 14.25 6.74
N ALA A 92 -16.06 13.90 7.88
CA ALA A 92 -15.90 12.57 8.49
C ALA A 92 -16.90 11.53 7.92
N ASP A 93 -17.66 11.88 6.89
CA ASP A 93 -18.80 11.11 6.37
C ASP A 93 -18.72 10.82 4.87
N LEU A 94 -17.59 11.10 4.22
CA LEU A 94 -17.42 10.82 2.79
C LEU A 94 -17.63 9.32 2.47
N PRO A 95 -18.21 8.98 1.31
CA PRO A 95 -18.34 7.60 0.86
C PRO A 95 -16.97 6.93 0.75
N TYR A 96 -16.86 5.69 1.23
CA TYR A 96 -15.61 4.93 1.18
C TYR A 96 -15.34 4.43 -0.24
N VAL A 97 -14.17 4.73 -0.79
CA VAL A 97 -13.77 4.29 -2.12
C VAL A 97 -12.82 3.11 -1.97
N TRP A 98 -13.19 1.97 -2.56
CA TRP A 98 -12.29 0.82 -2.70
C TRP A 98 -12.11 0.50 -4.19
N PRO A 99 -10.89 0.61 -4.73
CA PRO A 99 -10.65 0.52 -6.16
C PRO A 99 -10.58 -0.96 -6.60
N ALA A 100 -11.18 -1.22 -7.75
CA ALA A 100 -10.90 -2.43 -8.51
C ALA A 100 -9.45 -2.41 -9.01
N SER A 101 -8.92 -3.59 -9.32
CA SER A 101 -7.73 -3.64 -10.19
C SER A 101 -8.19 -3.48 -11.63
N ASP A 102 -7.35 -2.90 -12.47
CA ASP A 102 -7.48 -2.90 -13.93
C ASP A 102 -6.90 -4.17 -14.58
N ARG A 103 -6.31 -5.06 -13.77
CA ARG A 103 -5.78 -6.37 -14.17
C ARG A 103 -6.65 -7.52 -13.67
N THR A 104 -6.56 -8.66 -14.35
CA THR A 104 -7.26 -9.92 -14.04
C THR A 104 -6.34 -10.96 -13.42
#